data_AF-A0A3P7GLK7-F1
#
_entry.id   AF-A0A3P7GLK7-F1
#
_cell.length_a   1.000
_cell.length_b   1.000
_cell.length_c   1.000
_cell.angle_alpha   90.00
_cell.angle_beta   90.00
_cell.angle_gamma   90.00
#
_symmetry.space_group_name_H-M   'P 1'
#
loop_
_entity.id
_entity.type
_entity.pdbx_description
1 polymer ?
#
loop_
_entity_poly.entity_id
_entity_poly.type
_entity_poly.pdbx_seq_one_letter_code
_entity_poly.pdbx_strand_id
1 'polypeptide(L)'
;MTIFNFYLFNRDGACVLYREWKREKKAVMSMEQELKLMYGMLLSLRSFALKLSTAAGIQQVNSFETSQYKLNYLETPTGLKMVLNTDPNAAGIPELMRSIYQVMDSMHTSME
;
A
#
# COMPACT_ATOMS: atom_id res chain seq x y z
N MET A 1 -2.54 -18.20 2.40
CA MET A 1 -2.69 -16.76 2.71
C MET A 1 -1.42 -16.28 3.37
N THR A 2 -0.53 -15.64 2.62
CA THR A 2 0.73 -15.12 3.13
C THR A 2 0.73 -13.61 3.00
N ILE A 3 1.08 -12.90 4.06
CA ILE A 3 1.40 -11.48 4.01
C ILE A 3 2.93 -11.38 3.95
N PHE A 4 3.45 -10.67 2.95
CA PHE A 4 4.90 -10.51 2.76
C PHE A 4 5.41 -9.30 3.53
N ASN A 5 4.85 -8.13 3.24
CA ASN A 5 5.21 -6.89 3.89
C ASN A 5 4.10 -5.83 3.77
N PHE A 6 4.25 -4.80 4.60
CA PHE A 6 3.34 -3.67 4.73
C PHE A 6 4.15 -2.38 4.72
N TYR A 7 3.68 -1.42 3.93
CA TYR A 7 4.19 -0.06 3.90
C TYR A 7 3.06 0.91 4.24
N LEU A 8 3.39 1.91 5.05
CA LEU A 8 2.55 3.07 5.31
C LEU A 8 3.33 4.32 4.96
N PHE A 9 2.87 5.07 3.98
CA PHE A 9 3.42 6.37 3.64
C PHE A 9 2.47 7.49 4.10
N ASN A 10 3.05 8.61 4.51
CA ASN A 10 2.29 9.83 4.74
C ASN A 10 1.94 10.52 3.41
N ARG A 11 1.28 11.69 3.50
CA ARG A 11 0.88 12.48 2.34
C ARG A 11 2.08 12.92 1.49
N ASP A 12 3.22 13.21 2.12
CA ASP A 12 4.44 13.73 1.50
C ASP A 12 5.32 12.63 0.88
N GLY A 13 4.97 11.36 1.09
CA GLY A 13 5.71 10.20 0.59
C GLY A 13 6.83 9.72 1.48
N ALA A 14 6.93 10.22 2.71
CA ALA A 14 7.78 9.62 3.73
C ALA A 14 7.14 8.33 4.24
N CYS A 15 7.95 7.27 4.37
CA CYS A 15 7.52 6.03 5.00
C CYS A 15 7.42 6.24 6.51
N VAL A 16 6.22 6.06 7.06
CA VAL A 16 5.93 6.15 8.50
C VAL A 16 6.12 4.80 9.17
N LEU A 17 5.75 3.72 8.49
CA LEU A 17 5.87 2.36 9.00
C LEU A 17 6.20 1.39 7.88
N TYR A 18 7.21 0.56 8.13
CA TYR A 18 7.52 -0.62 7.35
C TYR A 18 7.50 -1.85 8.25
N ARG A 19 6.85 -2.91 7.78
CA ARG A 19 6.86 -4.24 8.42
C ARG A 19 7.03 -5.32 7.37
N GLU A 20 7.95 -6.23 7.62
CA GLU A 20 8.23 -7.39 6.77
C GLU A 20 8.00 -8.66 7.61
N TRP A 21 7.18 -9.58 7.08
CA TRP A 21 6.92 -10.88 7.71
C TRP A 21 7.61 -12.02 6.97
N LYS A 22 7.66 -11.93 5.64
CA LYS A 22 8.27 -12.97 4.81
C LYS A 22 8.95 -12.39 3.60
N ARG A 23 10.24 -12.68 3.47
CA ARG A 23 11.06 -12.34 2.30
C ARG A 23 12.06 -13.46 2.02
N GLU A 24 11.89 -14.12 0.90
CA GLU A 24 12.78 -15.22 0.47
C GLU A 24 13.98 -14.69 -0.31
N LYS A 25 13.79 -13.65 -1.13
CA LYS A 25 14.84 -13.00 -1.91
C LYS A 25 15.22 -11.67 -1.27
N LYS A 26 16.49 -11.55 -0.86
CA LYS A 26 17.03 -10.29 -0.31
C LYS A 26 17.03 -9.19 -1.37
N ALA A 27 16.78 -7.95 -0.93
CA ALA A 27 16.94 -6.78 -1.77
C ALA A 27 18.39 -6.63 -2.22
N VAL A 28 18.60 -6.18 -3.46
CA VAL A 28 19.92 -5.79 -3.97
C VAL A 28 20.18 -4.28 -3.74
N MET A 29 19.25 -3.59 -3.08
CA MET A 29 19.28 -2.15 -2.84
C MET A 29 19.08 -1.82 -1.36
N SER A 30 19.41 -0.59 -0.97
CA SER A 30 19.15 -0.14 0.40
C SER A 30 17.65 0.01 0.65
N MET A 31 17.24 -0.03 1.93
CA MET A 31 15.85 0.18 2.32
C MET A 31 15.33 1.54 1.85
N GLU A 32 16.15 2.60 1.93
CA GLU A 32 15.77 3.94 1.47
C GLU A 32 15.44 3.97 -0.03
N GLN A 33 16.26 3.29 -0.85
CA GLN A 33 16.02 3.16 -2.28
C GLN A 33 14.75 2.34 -2.56
N GLU A 34 14.53 1.26 -1.82
CA GLU A 34 13.32 0.44 -1.95
C GLU A 34 12.05 1.24 -1.63
N LEU A 35 12.07 2.04 -0.56
CA LEU A 35 10.95 2.90 -0.17
C LEU A 35 10.65 3.96 -1.22
N LYS A 36 11.68 4.61 -1.76
CA LYS A 36 11.53 5.59 -2.86
C LYS A 36 10.97 4.94 -4.12
N LEU A 37 11.44 3.73 -4.46
CA LEU A 37 10.96 2.98 -5.60
C LEU A 37 9.48 2.59 -5.44
N MET A 38 9.11 2.07 -4.27
CA MET A 38 7.73 1.71 -3.95
C MET A 38 6.80 2.93 -4.07
N TYR A 39 7.18 4.06 -3.46
CA TYR A 39 6.38 5.28 -3.55
C TYR A 39 6.26 5.82 -4.98
N GLY A 40 7.37 5.85 -5.72
CA GLY A 40 7.39 6.26 -7.13
C GLY A 40 6.51 5.37 -8.02
N MET A 41 6.47 4.06 -7.75
CA MET A 41 5.58 3.13 -8.43
C MET A 41 4.11 3.46 -8.14
N LEU A 42 3.73 3.75 -6.88
CA LEU A 42 2.35 4.13 -6.54
C LEU A 42 1.91 5.40 -7.27
N LEU A 43 2.77 6.42 -7.33
CA LEU A 43 2.50 7.65 -8.09
C LEU A 43 2.29 7.37 -9.58
N SER A 44 3.11 6.48 -10.14
CA SER A 44 3.02 6.08 -11.55
C SER A 44 1.73 5.31 -11.83
N LEU A 45 1.39 4.33 -10.98
CA LEU A 45 0.14 3.57 -11.08
C LEU A 45 -1.09 4.48 -11.00
N ARG A 46 -1.09 5.45 -10.08
CA ARG A 46 -2.18 6.44 -9.98
C ARG A 46 -2.27 7.29 -11.24
N SER A 47 -1.13 7.73 -11.76
CA SER A 47 -1.08 8.51 -13.00
C SER A 47 -1.63 7.73 -14.19
N PHE A 48 -1.29 6.43 -14.28
CA PHE A 48 -1.84 5.55 -15.31
C PHE A 48 -3.34 5.34 -15.12
N ALA A 49 -3.81 5.04 -13.91
CA ALA A 49 -5.23 4.82 -13.62
C ALA A 49 -6.08 6.04 -14.01
N LEU A 50 -5.60 7.26 -13.71
CA LEU A 50 -6.28 8.49 -14.10
C LEU A 50 -6.31 8.70 -15.61
N LYS A 51 -5.19 8.46 -16.30
CA LYS A 51 -5.07 8.69 -17.75
C LYS A 51 -5.78 7.64 -18.61
N LEU A 52 -5.82 6.38 -18.13
CA LEU A 52 -6.43 5.27 -18.85
C LEU A 52 -7.94 5.15 -18.59
N SER A 53 -8.47 5.91 -17.63
CA SER A 53 -9.89 5.91 -17.36
C SER A 53 -10.68 6.55 -18.48
N THR A 54 -11.70 5.84 -18.94
CA THR A 54 -12.63 6.30 -19.98
C THR A 54 -13.89 6.94 -19.38
N ALA A 55 -14.10 6.81 -18.08
CA ALA A 55 -15.29 7.26 -17.38
C ALA A 55 -14.98 8.46 -16.46
N ALA A 56 -15.92 9.40 -16.36
CA ALA A 56 -15.83 10.48 -15.39
C ALA A 56 -15.93 9.91 -13.95
N GLY A 57 -15.08 10.41 -13.05
CA GLY A 57 -15.11 10.03 -11.64
C GLY A 57 -13.72 9.93 -11.00
N ILE A 58 -13.70 9.70 -9.69
CA ILE A 58 -12.46 9.49 -8.93
C ILE A 58 -11.94 8.09 -9.26
N GLN A 59 -10.76 8.02 -9.85
CA GLN A 59 -10.08 6.76 -10.12
C GLN A 59 -9.07 6.47 -9.01
N GLN A 60 -9.18 5.28 -8.45
CA GLN A 60 -8.29 4.82 -7.39
C GLN A 60 -7.68 3.48 -7.80
N VAL A 61 -6.38 3.36 -7.55
CA VAL A 61 -5.70 2.09 -7.66
C VAL A 61 -6.21 1.23 -6.50
N ASN A 62 -6.66 0.01 -6.77
CA ASN A 62 -7.07 -0.93 -5.72
C ASN A 62 -5.98 -1.97 -5.48
N SER A 63 -5.45 -2.54 -6.57
CA SER A 63 -4.39 -3.54 -6.50
C SER A 63 -3.62 -3.64 -7.80
N PHE A 64 -2.40 -4.16 -7.71
CA PHE A 64 -1.58 -4.61 -8.83
C PHE A 64 -1.13 -6.04 -8.54
N GLU A 65 -1.28 -6.96 -9.49
CA GLU A 65 -1.05 -8.39 -9.25
C GLU A 65 -0.02 -8.96 -10.23
N THR A 66 0.80 -9.86 -9.70
CA THR A 66 1.75 -10.68 -10.44
C THR A 66 1.47 -12.15 -10.16
N SER A 67 2.19 -13.05 -10.85
CA SER A 67 2.07 -14.49 -10.59
C SER A 67 2.54 -14.94 -9.20
N GLN A 68 3.18 -14.06 -8.41
CA GLN A 68 3.79 -14.42 -7.12
C GLN A 68 3.30 -13.56 -5.95
N TYR A 69 2.80 -12.36 -6.23
CA TYR A 69 2.28 -11.47 -5.20
C TYR A 69 1.24 -10.52 -5.76
N LYS A 70 0.38 -10.05 -4.87
CA LYS A 70 -0.58 -8.98 -5.09
C LYS A 70 -0.24 -7.82 -4.17
N LEU A 71 -0.03 -6.66 -4.77
CA LEU A 71 0.05 -5.39 -4.09
C LEU A 71 -1.38 -4.89 -3.88
N ASN A 72 -1.82 -4.80 -2.63
CA ASN A 72 -3.11 -4.24 -2.25
C ASN A 72 -2.88 -2.82 -1.74
N TYR A 73 -3.63 -1.86 -2.27
CA TYR A 73 -3.43 -0.44 -2.00
C TYR A 73 -4.70 0.19 -1.43
N LEU A 74 -4.54 1.01 -0.39
CA LEU A 74 -5.60 1.81 0.19
C LEU A 74 -5.06 3.21 0.52
N GLU A 75 -5.75 4.24 0.05
CA GLU A 75 -5.45 5.63 0.37
C GLU A 75 -6.57 6.18 1.26
N THR A 76 -6.21 6.69 2.43
CA THR A 76 -7.16 7.27 3.38
C THR A 76 -7.52 8.70 2.97
N PRO A 77 -8.66 9.24 3.43
CA PRO A 77 -9.02 10.65 3.23
C PRO A 77 -7.97 11.64 3.77
N THR A 78 -7.23 11.25 4.82
CA THR A 78 -6.13 12.04 5.39
C THR A 78 -4.85 12.02 4.55
N GLY A 79 -4.82 11.23 3.47
CA GLY A 79 -3.69 11.12 2.55
C GLY A 79 -2.63 10.09 2.94
N LEU A 80 -2.91 9.26 3.96
CA LEU A 80 -2.09 8.09 4.28
C LEU A 80 -2.26 7.02 3.20
N LYS A 81 -1.16 6.36 2.88
CA LYS A 81 -1.08 5.40 1.78
C LYS A 81 -0.59 4.06 2.32
N MET A 82 -1.50 3.10 2.36
CA MET A 82 -1.24 1.76 2.85
C MET A 82 -0.99 0.83 1.67
N VAL A 83 0.08 0.05 1.75
CA VAL A 83 0.40 -1.00 0.80
C VAL A 83 0.56 -2.29 1.57
N LEU A 84 -0.19 -3.33 1.21
CA LEU A 84 -0.04 -4.68 1.75
C LEU A 84 0.26 -5.66 0.61
N ASN A 85 1.48 -6.18 0.57
CA ASN A 85 1.84 -7.21 -0.41
C ASN A 85 1.52 -8.59 0.16
N THR A 86 0.75 -9.36 -0.60
CA THR A 86 0.25 -10.67 -0.18
C THR A 86 0.43 -11.70 -1.27
N ASP A 87 0.22 -12.98 -0.93
CA ASP A 87 -0.07 -14.01 -1.92
C ASP A 87 -1.24 -13.57 -2.83
N PRO A 88 -1.22 -13.86 -4.14
CA PRO A 88 -2.29 -13.47 -5.06
C PRO A 88 -3.68 -13.97 -4.66
N ASN A 89 -3.74 -15.14 -4.00
CA ASN A 89 -4.98 -15.78 -3.59
C ASN A 89 -5.39 -15.41 -2.15
N ALA A 90 -4.73 -14.42 -1.53
CA ALA A 90 -5.12 -13.95 -0.21
C ALA A 90 -6.51 -13.29 -0.26
N ALA A 91 -7.45 -13.83 0.52
CA ALA A 91 -8.81 -13.30 0.66
C ALA A 91 -8.93 -12.36 1.87
N GLY A 92 -9.93 -11.48 1.87
CA GLY A 92 -10.24 -10.59 3.02
C GLY A 92 -9.27 -9.43 3.22
N ILE A 93 -8.41 -9.12 2.23
CA ILE A 93 -7.39 -8.07 2.34
C ILE A 93 -8.00 -6.66 2.41
N PRO A 94 -9.01 -6.28 1.61
CA PRO A 94 -9.65 -4.97 1.75
C PRO A 94 -10.23 -4.73 3.14
N GLU A 95 -10.85 -5.75 3.73
CA GLU A 95 -11.42 -5.72 5.07
C GLU A 95 -10.31 -5.56 6.12
N LEU A 96 -9.24 -6.35 6.01
CA LEU A 96 -8.06 -6.24 6.88
C LEU A 96 -7.45 -4.84 6.86
N MET A 97 -7.25 -4.27 5.66
CA MET A 97 -6.67 -2.93 5.53
C MET A 97 -7.58 -1.85 6.13
N ARG A 98 -8.91 -1.97 6.00
CA ARG A 98 -9.86 -1.08 6.68
C ARG A 98 -9.77 -1.20 8.19
N SER A 99 -9.67 -2.42 8.72
CA SER A 99 -9.52 -2.65 10.16
C SER A 99 -8.22 -2.05 10.70
N ILE A 100 -7.10 -2.20 9.97
CA ILE A 100 -5.83 -1.56 10.33
C ILE A 100 -5.99 -0.03 10.38
N TYR A 101 -6.66 0.56 9.38
CA TYR A 101 -6.92 2.00 9.38
C TYR A 101 -7.76 2.45 10.58
N GLN A 102 -8.84 1.74 10.92
CA GLN A 102 -9.68 2.05 12.08
C GLN A 102 -8.89 2.04 13.40
N VAL A 103 -8.01 1.05 13.57
CA VAL A 103 -7.14 0.98 14.75
C VAL A 103 -6.19 2.18 14.79
N MET A 104 -5.57 2.53 13.66
CA MET A 104 -4.67 3.69 13.58
C MET A 104 -5.39 5.02 13.87
N ASP A 105 -6.61 5.19 13.34
CA ASP A 105 -7.44 6.38 13.56
C ASP A 105 -7.80 6.52 15.05
N SER A 106 -8.22 5.41 15.68
CA SER A 106 -8.55 5.40 17.11
C SER A 106 -7.37 5.74 18.02
N MET A 107 -6.15 5.30 17.64
CA MET A 107 -4.94 5.64 18.39
C MET A 107 -4.62 7.13 18.30
N HIS A 108 -4.86 7.76 17.15
CA HIS A 108 -4.64 9.19 16.99
C HIS A 108 -5.62 10.01 17.86
N THR A 109 -6.91 9.67 17.83
CA THR A 109 -7.92 10.37 18.65
C THR A 109 -7.70 10.21 20.15
N SER A 110 -7.10 9.10 20.60
CA SER A 110 -6.81 8.89 22.03
C SER A 110 -5.62 9.70 22.57
N MET A 111 -4.84 10.35 21.70
CA MET A 111 -3.70 11.19 22.09
C MET A 111 -4.04 12.68 22.14
N GLU A 112 -5.24 13.07 21.71
CA GLU A 112 -5.78 14.43 21.81
C GLU A 112 -6.73 14.57 23.00
#